data_AF-A0A964FGC1-F1
#
_entry.id   AF-A0A964FGC1-F1
#
_cell.length_a   1.000
_cell.length_b   1.000
_cell.length_c   1.000
_cell.angle_alpha   90.00
_cell.angle_beta   90.00
_cell.angle_gamma   90.00
#
_symmetry.space_group_name_H-M   'P 1'
#
loop_
_entity.id
_entity.type
_entity.pdbx_description
1 polymer ?
#
loop_
_entity_poly.entity_id
_entity_poly.type
_entity_poly.pdbx_seq_one_letter_code
_entity_poly.pdbx_strand_id
1 'polypeptide(L)'
;MNRNDIDIFEKLSGQLISIYDEISILSKKNPNDAVNKFKLKFINNAITNANEFLSDDYLPFDSFKAFEEDDIPQNGDIVFILSQYLQCFEKMRADNVVLKHGYWCWKIEAKENEKAREDEYQDGKIIFKKTVKPKKLRD
;
A
#
# COMPACT_ATOMS: atom_id res chain seq x y z
N MET A 1 4.59 7.53 12.10
CA MET A 1 5.08 6.20 11.71
C MET A 1 6.50 6.00 12.23
N ASN A 2 6.84 4.77 12.59
CA ASN A 2 8.23 4.37 12.78
C ASN A 2 8.79 3.82 11.46
N ARG A 3 10.10 3.54 11.43
CA ARG A 3 10.79 3.06 10.23
C ARG A 3 10.26 1.71 9.72
N ASN A 4 9.97 0.78 10.61
CA ASN A 4 9.45 -0.53 10.25
C ASN A 4 8.09 -0.42 9.57
N ASP A 5 7.23 0.50 10.03
CA ASP A 5 5.93 0.75 9.38
C ASP A 5 6.11 1.20 7.93
N ILE A 6 7.11 2.05 7.66
CA ILE A 6 7.41 2.56 6.31
C ILE A 6 7.98 1.45 5.42
N ASP A 7 8.87 0.61 5.95
CA ASP A 7 9.43 -0.51 5.19
C ASP A 7 8.32 -1.55 4.85
N ILE A 8 7.39 -1.80 5.77
CA ILE A 8 6.20 -2.62 5.51
C ILE A 8 5.29 -1.96 4.46
N PHE A 9 5.04 -0.65 4.60
CA PHE A 9 4.24 0.12 3.65
C PHE A 9 4.79 0.02 2.23
N GLU A 10 6.09 0.28 2.04
CA GLU A 10 6.74 0.29 0.72
C GLU A 10 6.69 -1.09 0.06
N LYS A 11 6.93 -2.15 0.86
CA LYS A 11 6.83 -3.53 0.38
C LYS A 11 5.40 -3.88 -0.03
N LEU A 12 4.42 -3.68 0.85
CA LEU A 12 3.03 -4.06 0.58
C LEU A 12 2.42 -3.24 -0.56
N SER A 13 2.63 -1.93 -0.58
CA SER A 13 2.14 -1.08 -1.66
C SER A 13 2.76 -1.46 -3.02
N GLY A 14 4.06 -1.76 -3.05
CA GLY A 14 4.72 -2.25 -4.27
C GLY A 14 4.15 -3.58 -4.76
N GLN A 15 3.91 -4.53 -3.85
CA GLN A 15 3.27 -5.82 -4.19
C GLN A 15 1.85 -5.63 -4.73
N LEU A 16 1.02 -4.83 -4.05
CA LEU A 16 -0.35 -4.55 -4.49
C LEU A 16 -0.40 -3.86 -5.85
N ILE A 17 0.51 -2.91 -6.12
CA ILE A 17 0.62 -2.26 -7.43
C ILE A 17 0.97 -3.28 -8.51
N SER A 18 1.98 -4.11 -8.28
CA SER A 18 2.40 -5.14 -9.24
C SER A 18 1.27 -6.13 -9.56
N ILE A 19 0.52 -6.57 -8.55
CA ILE A 19 -0.63 -7.47 -8.73
C ILE A 19 -1.74 -6.74 -9.50
N TYR A 20 -2.08 -5.52 -9.09
CA TYR A 20 -3.09 -4.71 -9.74
C TYR A 20 -2.78 -4.50 -11.22
N ASP A 21 -1.53 -4.18 -11.57
CA ASP A 21 -1.12 -3.95 -12.96
C ASP A 21 -1.26 -5.22 -13.82
N GLU A 22 -0.83 -6.38 -13.29
CA GLU A 22 -0.98 -7.66 -13.98
C GLU A 22 -2.47 -8.01 -14.20
N ILE A 23 -3.27 -7.97 -13.13
CA ILE A 23 -4.69 -8.35 -13.20
C ILE A 23 -5.49 -7.31 -14.01
N SER A 24 -5.11 -6.03 -14.00
CA SER A 24 -5.70 -5.00 -14.85
C SER A 24 -5.51 -5.29 -16.35
N ILE A 25 -4.35 -5.83 -16.74
CA ILE A 25 -4.11 -6.24 -18.14
C ILE A 25 -5.04 -7.42 -18.51
N LEU A 26 -5.21 -8.39 -17.62
CA LEU A 26 -6.11 -9.53 -17.84
C LEU A 26 -7.57 -9.08 -17.89
N SER A 27 -7.99 -8.24 -16.94
CA SER A 27 -9.35 -7.71 -16.85
C SER A 27 -9.74 -6.87 -18.05
N LYS A 28 -8.80 -6.13 -18.68
CA LYS A 28 -9.07 -5.38 -19.91
C LYS A 28 -9.43 -6.28 -21.09
N LYS A 29 -8.87 -7.50 -21.13
CA LYS A 29 -9.13 -8.47 -22.20
C LYS A 29 -10.36 -9.29 -21.86
N ASN A 30 -10.37 -9.89 -20.66
CA ASN A 30 -11.37 -10.83 -20.20
C ASN A 30 -11.77 -10.51 -18.75
N PRO A 31 -12.65 -9.51 -18.52
CA PRO A 31 -13.02 -9.08 -17.16
C PRO A 31 -13.74 -10.17 -16.37
N ASN A 32 -14.51 -11.02 -17.06
CA ASN A 32 -15.35 -12.05 -16.44
C ASN A 32 -14.67 -13.42 -16.32
N ASP A 33 -13.40 -13.53 -16.72
CA ASP A 33 -12.64 -14.78 -16.57
C ASP A 33 -12.29 -15.00 -15.09
N ALA A 34 -12.51 -16.22 -14.63
CA ALA A 34 -12.15 -16.65 -13.28
C ALA A 34 -10.64 -16.55 -13.03
N VAL A 35 -10.27 -16.05 -11.87
CA VAL A 35 -8.88 -16.07 -11.41
C VAL A 35 -8.53 -17.46 -10.89
N ASN A 36 -7.45 -18.03 -11.39
CA ASN A 36 -7.05 -19.36 -10.94
C ASN A 36 -6.58 -19.36 -9.47
N LYS A 37 -6.75 -20.52 -8.82
CA LYS A 37 -6.45 -20.75 -7.39
C LYS A 37 -5.03 -20.38 -7.00
N PHE A 38 -4.05 -20.64 -7.87
CA PHE A 38 -2.64 -20.31 -7.61
C PHE A 38 -2.45 -18.81 -7.44
N LYS A 39 -2.94 -17.99 -8.38
CA LYS A 39 -2.85 -16.52 -8.27
C LYS A 39 -3.67 -15.98 -7.11
N LEU A 40 -4.88 -16.51 -6.92
CA LEU A 40 -5.80 -16.09 -5.86
C LEU A 40 -5.16 -16.20 -4.47
N LYS A 41 -4.39 -17.27 -4.22
CA LYS A 41 -3.64 -17.45 -2.97
C LYS A 41 -2.71 -16.27 -2.66
N PHE A 42 -1.95 -15.80 -3.64
CA PHE A 42 -1.01 -14.68 -3.44
C PHE A 42 -1.71 -13.34 -3.33
N ILE A 43 -2.80 -13.15 -4.09
CA ILE A 43 -3.69 -11.99 -3.97
C ILE A 43 -4.25 -11.90 -2.54
N ASN A 44 -4.82 -13.00 -2.03
CA ASN A 44 -5.37 -13.06 -0.68
C ASN A 44 -4.31 -12.84 0.40
N ASN A 45 -3.08 -13.34 0.22
CA ASN A 45 -1.99 -13.06 1.14
C ASN A 45 -1.65 -11.56 1.20
N ALA A 46 -1.53 -10.91 0.04
CA ALA A 46 -1.28 -9.46 -0.02
C ALA A 46 -2.41 -8.65 0.61
N ILE A 47 -3.67 -9.03 0.36
CA ILE A 47 -4.86 -8.40 0.95
C ILE A 47 -4.90 -8.58 2.47
N THR A 48 -4.61 -9.79 2.96
CA THR A 48 -4.62 -10.08 4.41
C THR A 48 -3.56 -9.23 5.13
N ASN A 49 -2.33 -9.21 4.61
CA ASN A 49 -1.26 -8.38 5.19
C ASN A 49 -1.60 -6.88 5.10
N ALA A 50 -2.25 -6.46 4.02
CA ALA A 50 -2.71 -5.08 3.86
C ALA A 50 -3.80 -4.70 4.86
N ASN A 51 -4.73 -5.60 5.16
CA ASN A 51 -5.76 -5.40 6.17
C ASN A 51 -5.17 -5.24 7.57
N GLU A 52 -4.21 -6.10 7.92
CA GLU A 52 -3.47 -6.02 9.19
C GLU A 52 -2.70 -4.71 9.31
N PHE A 53 -2.06 -4.26 8.22
CA PHE A 53 -1.23 -3.07 8.23
C PHE A 53 -2.01 -1.76 8.20
N LEU A 54 -3.05 -1.66 7.35
CA LEU A 54 -3.83 -0.43 7.23
C LEU A 54 -4.58 -0.17 8.53
N SER A 55 -5.34 -1.15 9.02
CA SER A 55 -6.17 -1.09 10.24
C SER A 55 -7.06 0.17 10.33
N ASP A 56 -7.94 0.21 11.33
CA ASP A 56 -8.72 1.40 11.73
C ASP A 56 -9.26 2.24 10.55
N ASP A 57 -8.95 3.54 10.52
CA ASP A 57 -9.47 4.54 9.57
C ASP A 57 -8.94 4.38 8.12
N TYR A 58 -7.99 3.47 7.89
CA TYR A 58 -7.40 3.26 6.57
C TYR A 58 -7.89 1.97 5.89
N LEU A 59 -8.73 1.17 6.55
CA LEU A 59 -9.26 -0.03 5.95
C LEU A 59 -10.27 0.32 4.82
N PRO A 60 -10.15 -0.25 3.62
CA PRO A 60 -11.09 0.07 2.53
C PRO A 60 -12.49 -0.48 2.80
N PHE A 61 -12.58 -1.66 3.41
CA PHE A 61 -13.83 -2.36 3.69
C PHE A 61 -13.71 -3.16 5.00
N ASP A 62 -14.53 -2.84 5.99
CA ASP A 62 -14.48 -3.52 7.30
C ASP A 62 -14.78 -5.02 7.22
N SER A 63 -15.72 -5.39 6.35
CA SER A 63 -16.25 -6.75 6.20
C SER A 63 -15.46 -7.63 5.23
N PHE A 64 -14.56 -7.07 4.43
CA PHE A 64 -13.82 -7.85 3.43
C PHE A 64 -12.43 -8.23 3.95
N LYS A 65 -12.18 -9.55 4.08
CA LYS A 65 -10.90 -10.06 4.59
C LYS A 65 -10.03 -10.70 3.50
N ALA A 66 -10.66 -11.43 2.59
CA ALA A 66 -10.05 -12.09 1.44
C ALA A 66 -11.16 -12.45 0.44
N PHE A 67 -10.77 -12.84 -0.77
CA PHE A 67 -11.69 -13.50 -1.69
C PHE A 67 -11.87 -14.96 -1.31
N GLU A 68 -13.12 -15.44 -1.32
CA GLU A 68 -13.42 -16.86 -1.16
C GLU A 68 -13.18 -17.60 -2.49
N GLU A 69 -12.51 -18.75 -2.41
CA GLU A 69 -12.16 -19.53 -3.61
C GLU A 69 -13.42 -20.10 -4.31
N ASP A 70 -14.42 -20.47 -3.52
CA ASP A 70 -15.69 -21.05 -4.00
C ASP A 70 -16.60 -20.00 -4.67
N ASP A 71 -16.36 -18.71 -4.43
CA ASP A 71 -17.09 -17.62 -5.09
C ASP A 71 -16.59 -17.34 -6.52
N ILE A 72 -15.50 -18.02 -6.95
CA ILE A 72 -14.92 -17.94 -8.30
C ILE A 72 -14.72 -16.48 -8.73
N PRO A 73 -13.87 -15.71 -8.01
CA PRO A 73 -13.69 -14.30 -8.28
C PRO A 73 -13.14 -14.07 -9.68
N GLN A 74 -13.66 -13.04 -10.36
CA GLN A 74 -13.29 -12.70 -11.72
C GLN A 74 -12.20 -11.64 -11.74
N ASN A 75 -11.47 -11.52 -12.86
CA ASN A 75 -10.43 -10.50 -13.01
C ASN A 75 -10.94 -9.09 -12.65
N GLY A 76 -12.16 -8.75 -13.07
CA GLY A 76 -12.81 -7.47 -12.76
C GLY A 76 -12.99 -7.23 -11.26
N ASP A 77 -13.42 -8.26 -10.51
CA ASP A 77 -13.60 -8.18 -9.06
C ASP A 77 -12.27 -7.93 -8.35
N ILE A 78 -11.22 -8.64 -8.78
CA ILE A 78 -9.87 -8.45 -8.24
C ILE A 78 -9.37 -7.02 -8.49
N VAL A 79 -9.50 -6.51 -9.72
CA VAL A 79 -9.11 -5.13 -10.06
C VAL A 79 -9.88 -4.13 -9.19
N PHE A 80 -11.18 -4.32 -9.04
CA PHE A 80 -12.04 -3.44 -8.24
C PHE A 80 -11.54 -3.35 -6.80
N ILE A 81 -11.35 -4.49 -6.13
CA ILE A 81 -10.88 -4.52 -4.74
C ILE A 81 -9.47 -3.94 -4.62
N LEU A 82 -8.51 -4.41 -5.43
CA LEU A 82 -7.13 -3.92 -5.35
C LEU A 82 -7.03 -2.41 -5.54
N SER A 83 -7.87 -1.84 -6.42
CA SER A 83 -7.92 -0.39 -6.61
C SER A 83 -8.24 0.36 -5.32
N GLN A 84 -9.17 -0.14 -4.48
CA GLN A 84 -9.54 0.47 -3.21
C GLN A 84 -8.41 0.40 -2.19
N TYR A 85 -7.74 -0.75 -2.08
CA TYR A 85 -6.56 -0.89 -1.23
C TYR A 85 -5.47 0.10 -1.63
N LEU A 86 -5.17 0.23 -2.93
CA LEU A 86 -4.19 1.20 -3.41
C LEU A 86 -4.57 2.64 -3.07
N GLN A 87 -5.86 3.00 -3.09
CA GLN A 87 -6.31 4.32 -2.64
C GLN A 87 -6.09 4.53 -1.14
N CYS A 88 -6.34 3.52 -0.31
CA CYS A 88 -6.10 3.58 1.13
C CYS A 88 -4.61 3.71 1.48
N PHE A 89 -3.72 2.96 0.82
CA PHE A 89 -2.27 3.14 0.96
C PHE A 89 -1.85 4.56 0.55
N GLU A 90 -2.41 5.09 -0.54
CA GLU A 90 -2.11 6.45 -0.97
C GLU A 90 -2.58 7.51 0.05
N LYS A 91 -3.77 7.31 0.65
CA LYS A 91 -4.27 8.18 1.72
C LYS A 91 -3.39 8.13 2.95
N MET A 92 -3.01 6.93 3.39
CA MET A 92 -2.11 6.74 4.53
C MET A 92 -0.76 7.43 4.29
N ARG A 93 -0.18 7.32 3.08
CA ARG A 93 1.03 8.07 2.72
C ARG A 93 0.79 9.58 2.82
N ALA A 94 -0.27 10.08 2.18
CA ALA A 94 -0.57 11.51 2.13
C ALA A 94 -0.68 12.14 3.53
N ASP A 95 -1.23 11.41 4.50
CA ASP A 95 -1.37 11.88 5.88
C ASP A 95 -0.07 11.87 6.69
N ASN A 96 0.92 11.09 6.26
CA ASN A 96 2.14 10.80 7.03
C ASN A 96 3.43 11.33 6.38
N VAL A 97 3.31 12.02 5.25
CA VAL A 97 4.44 12.66 4.57
C VAL A 97 4.32 14.19 4.59
N VAL A 98 5.48 14.85 4.56
CA VAL A 98 5.59 16.30 4.60
C VAL A 98 6.53 16.80 3.51
N LEU A 99 6.33 18.03 3.04
CA LEU A 99 7.27 18.69 2.14
C LEU A 99 8.42 19.29 2.96
N LYS A 100 9.65 18.83 2.71
CA LYS A 100 10.88 19.31 3.34
C LYS A 100 11.95 19.54 2.30
N HIS A 101 12.46 20.78 2.25
CA HIS A 101 13.50 21.20 1.29
C HIS A 101 13.16 20.83 -0.17
N GLY A 102 11.88 20.92 -0.55
CA GLY A 102 11.41 20.59 -1.90
C GLY A 102 11.21 19.09 -2.18
N TYR A 103 11.45 18.22 -1.20
CA TYR A 103 11.21 16.78 -1.30
C TYR A 103 10.05 16.36 -0.40
N TRP A 104 9.24 15.41 -0.87
CA TRP A 104 8.27 14.72 -0.01
C TRP A 104 9.02 13.71 0.83
N CYS A 105 8.79 13.74 2.14
CA CYS A 105 9.48 12.87 3.08
C CYS A 105 8.49 12.26 4.08
N TRP A 106 8.66 10.97 4.38
CA TRP A 106 8.09 10.37 5.58
C TRP A 106 8.68 11.04 6.81
N LYS A 107 7.83 11.31 7.80
CA LYS A 107 8.26 11.77 9.12
C LYS A 107 8.39 10.56 10.06
N ILE A 108 9.63 10.22 10.38
CA ILE A 108 9.97 9.11 11.28
C ILE A 108 10.34 9.68 12.64
N GLU A 109 9.65 9.24 13.68
CA GLU A 109 10.07 9.52 15.05
C GLU A 109 11.21 8.58 15.43
N ALA A 110 12.41 9.13 15.59
CA ALA A 110 13.59 8.34 15.92
C ALA A 110 13.43 7.73 17.32
N LYS A 111 13.64 6.42 17.43
CA LYS A 111 13.79 5.77 18.73
C LYS A 111 15.05 6.28 19.43
N GLU A 112 15.16 6.01 20.73
CA GLU A 112 16.35 6.38 21.49
C GLU A 112 17.61 5.81 20.84
N ASN A 113 18.59 6.68 20.56
CA ASN A 113 19.83 6.38 19.84
C ASN A 113 19.69 5.95 18.36
N GLU A 114 18.48 6.03 17.77
CA GLU A 114 18.31 5.82 16.34
C GLU A 114 18.87 7.01 15.55
N LYS A 115 19.70 6.71 14.56
CA LYS A 115 20.32 7.69 13.67
C LYS A 115 19.78 7.52 12.25
N ALA A 116 19.82 8.59 11.47
CA ALA A 116 19.52 8.52 10.03
C ALA A 116 20.46 7.55 9.30
N ARG A 117 19.91 6.85 8.30
CA ARG A 117 20.66 6.07 7.31
C ARG A 117 21.17 6.97 6.18
N GLU A 118 21.99 6.42 5.28
CA GLU A 118 22.62 7.15 4.17
C GLU A 118 21.62 7.88 3.26
N ASP A 119 20.44 7.29 3.06
CA ASP A 119 19.35 7.82 2.24
C ASP A 119 18.38 8.75 2.99
N GLU A 120 18.71 9.12 4.23
CA GLU A 120 17.85 9.87 5.14
C GLU A 120 18.53 11.11 5.69
N TYR A 121 17.72 12.03 6.21
CA TYR A 121 18.18 13.23 6.89
C TYR A 121 17.58 13.31 8.28
N GLN A 122 18.35 13.77 9.27
CA GLN A 122 17.90 13.90 10.66
C GLN A 122 17.90 15.36 11.12
N ASP A 123 16.79 15.77 11.73
CA ASP A 123 16.63 17.07 12.40
C ASP A 123 16.15 16.82 13.84
N GLY A 124 17.08 16.92 14.79
CA GLY A 124 16.83 16.56 16.17
C GLY A 124 16.40 15.10 16.33
N LYS A 125 15.17 14.88 16.83
CA LYS A 125 14.57 13.55 17.05
C LYS A 125 13.75 13.04 15.87
N ILE A 126 13.71 13.78 14.76
CA ILE A 126 12.93 13.40 13.57
C ILE A 126 13.90 12.99 12.47
N ILE A 127 13.63 11.83 11.88
CA ILE A 127 14.29 11.35 10.67
C ILE A 127 13.33 11.53 9.49
N PHE A 128 13.85 12.00 8.38
CA PHE A 128 13.13 12.21 7.13
C PHE A 128 13.66 11.24 6.08
N LYS A 129 12.79 10.36 5.60
CA LYS A 129 13.06 9.44 4.48
C LYS A 129 12.32 9.93 3.25
N LYS A 130 13.02 10.15 2.14
CA LYS A 130 12.42 10.64 0.90
C LYS A 130 11.36 9.66 0.37
N THR A 131 10.33 10.21 -0.26
CA THR A 131 9.25 9.45 -0.89
C THR A 131 8.72 10.19 -2.11
N VAL A 132 7.77 9.58 -2.81
CA VAL A 132 7.09 10.19 -3.95
C VAL A 132 6.05 11.22 -3.49
N LYS A 133 5.75 12.19 -4.36
CA LYS A 133 4.62 13.11 -4.16
C LYS A 133 3.32 12.32 -4.04
N PRO A 134 2.53 12.53 -2.97
CA PRO A 134 1.23 11.90 -2.87
C PRO A 134 0.29 12.34 -4.00
N LYS A 135 -0.40 11.38 -4.61
CA LYS A 135 -1.17 11.56 -5.86
C LYS A 135 -2.38 12.49 -5.73
N LYS A 136 -2.86 12.76 -4.51
CA LYS A 136 -4.12 13.51 -4.26
C LYS A 136 -3.94 14.81 -3.45
N LEU A 137 -2.72 15.28 -3.26
CA LEU A 137 -2.51 16.60 -2.66
C LEU A 137 -2.78 17.67 -3.71
N ARG A 138 -3.61 18.67 -3.37
CA ARG A 138 -3.81 19.86 -4.20
C ARG A 138 -2.45 20.54 -4.39
N ASP A 139 -2.19 20.97 -5.62
CA ASP A 139 -1.02 21.79 -5.97
C ASP A 139 -1.03 23.14 -5.25
#